data_AF-A0A7S0J8Q0-F1
#
_entry.id   AF-A0A7S0J8Q0-F1
#
_cell.length_a   1.000
_cell.length_b   1.000
_cell.length_c   1.000
_cell.angle_alpha   90.00
_cell.angle_beta   90.00
_cell.angle_gamma   90.00
#
_symmetry.space_group_name_H-M   'P 1'
#
loop_
_entity.id
_entity.type
_entity.pdbx_description
1 polymer ?
#
loop_
_entity_poly.entity_id
_entity_poly.type
_entity_poly.pdbx_seq_one_letter_code
_entity_poly.pdbx_strand_id
1 'polypeptide(L)'
;ADVISPKMLPSSVKWSVSLLGGLALLLPACASAPADEALEQLGLSCADGTVVPAARVNDDYCDCADGADEPRTGACSDTTFVCENRPAQRSTVFASRVNDGVCDCCDGAE
;
A
#
# COMPACT_ATOMS: atom_id res chain seq x y z
N ALA A 1 41.79 -5.08 5.86
CA ALA A 1 41.66 -5.25 4.39
C ALA A 1 40.17 -5.35 4.08
N ASP A 2 39.52 -4.50 3.32
CA ASP A 2 39.89 -3.25 2.65
C ASP A 2 38.56 -2.53 2.32
N VAL A 3 38.56 -1.22 2.53
CA VAL A 3 37.99 -0.18 1.66
C VAL A 3 36.53 -0.29 1.22
N ILE A 4 35.74 0.63 1.78
CA ILE A 4 34.47 1.16 1.25
C ILE A 4 34.59 1.38 -0.27
N SER A 5 33.80 0.65 -1.06
CA SER A 5 33.62 0.96 -2.49
C SER A 5 32.51 1.98 -2.69
N PRO A 6 32.80 3.18 -3.23
CA PRO A 6 31.78 4.15 -3.60
C PRO A 6 31.03 3.68 -4.86
N LYS A 7 29.70 3.52 -4.77
CA LYS A 7 28.86 3.30 -5.95
C LYS A 7 28.92 4.54 -6.84
N MET A 8 29.28 4.26 -8.09
CA MET A 8 29.56 5.20 -9.16
C MET A 8 28.37 6.12 -9.43
N LEU A 9 28.64 7.43 -9.43
CA LEU A 9 27.75 8.46 -9.98
C LEU A 9 27.70 8.31 -11.51
N PRO A 10 26.53 8.45 -12.16
CA PRO A 10 26.45 8.41 -13.60
C PRO A 10 27.09 9.66 -14.24
N SER A 11 28.09 9.41 -15.09
CA SER A 11 28.71 10.38 -15.96
C SER A 11 27.69 11.04 -16.90
N SER A 12 27.87 12.35 -17.11
CA SER A 12 27.31 13.18 -18.19
C SER A 12 25.99 13.91 -17.89
N VAL A 13 26.05 14.93 -17.03
CA VAL A 13 25.09 16.03 -17.10
C VAL A 13 25.49 16.93 -18.27
N LYS A 14 24.81 16.80 -19.41
CA LYS A 14 24.92 17.74 -20.53
C LYS A 14 23.90 18.86 -20.32
N TRP A 15 24.39 20.10 -20.19
CA TRP A 15 23.57 21.29 -20.11
C TRP A 15 23.36 21.84 -21.54
N SER A 16 22.10 21.92 -21.98
CA SER A 16 21.77 22.52 -23.27
C SER A 16 21.27 23.96 -23.07
N VAL A 17 21.91 24.91 -23.74
CA VAL A 17 21.49 26.33 -23.80
C VAL A 17 20.56 26.50 -24.99
N SER A 18 19.28 26.80 -24.75
CA SER A 18 18.32 27.16 -25.81
C SER A 18 18.33 28.67 -26.06
N LEU A 19 18.72 29.07 -27.26
CA LEU A 19 18.58 30.44 -27.75
C LEU A 19 17.17 30.68 -28.30
N LEU A 20 16.46 31.59 -27.62
CA LEU A 20 15.50 32.59 -28.12
C LEU A 20 14.84 32.35 -29.49
N GLY A 21 13.53 32.09 -29.45
CA GLY A 21 12.63 32.35 -30.59
C GLY A 21 11.46 31.38 -30.69
N GLY A 22 10.40 31.60 -29.91
CA GLY A 22 9.14 30.87 -30.06
C GLY A 22 8.41 30.65 -28.74
N LEU A 23 7.28 31.36 -28.57
CA LEU A 23 6.22 31.19 -27.56
C LEU A 23 6.53 30.23 -26.39
N ALA A 24 7.25 30.72 -25.38
CA ALA A 24 7.39 30.02 -24.12
C ALA A 24 6.16 30.31 -23.25
N LEU A 25 5.15 29.43 -23.31
CA LEU A 25 4.22 29.28 -22.20
C LEU A 25 5.06 28.83 -20.99
N LEU A 26 5.33 29.78 -20.09
CA LEU A 26 5.88 29.51 -18.77
C LEU A 26 4.78 28.87 -17.91
N LEU A 27 4.52 27.59 -18.15
CA LEU A 27 3.93 26.73 -17.15
C LEU A 27 5.06 25.84 -16.62
N PRO A 28 5.39 25.92 -15.32
CA PRO A 28 6.40 25.05 -14.75
C PRO A 28 5.86 23.63 -14.65
N ALA A 29 6.82 22.72 -14.83
CA ALA A 29 6.84 21.33 -14.39
C ALA A 29 5.85 20.36 -15.04
N CYS A 30 6.38 19.15 -15.20
CA CYS A 30 5.63 17.91 -15.25
C CYS A 30 4.42 17.99 -14.32
N ALA A 31 3.24 18.28 -14.87
CA ALA A 31 2.00 17.84 -14.27
C ALA A 31 1.90 16.33 -14.53
N SER A 32 2.80 15.55 -13.92
CA SER A 32 2.38 14.27 -13.39
C SER A 32 1.56 14.66 -12.17
N ALA A 33 0.25 14.86 -12.37
CA ALA A 33 -0.66 14.75 -11.25
C ALA A 33 -0.27 13.44 -10.53
N PRO A 34 -0.02 13.47 -9.22
CA PRO A 34 0.29 12.26 -8.49
C PRO A 34 -0.88 11.29 -8.72
N ALA A 35 -0.62 10.16 -9.39
CA ALA A 35 -1.56 9.02 -9.38
C ALA A 35 -1.78 8.50 -7.94
N ASP A 36 -0.93 8.98 -7.04
CA ASP A 36 -0.88 8.85 -5.60
C ASP A 36 -1.96 9.67 -4.85
N GLU A 37 -2.61 10.67 -5.45
CA GLU A 37 -3.72 11.41 -4.78
C GLU A 37 -5.13 10.98 -5.22
N ALA A 38 -5.26 10.23 -6.32
CA ALA A 38 -6.55 9.71 -6.77
C ALA A 38 -6.92 8.36 -6.14
N LEU A 39 -5.94 7.61 -5.62
CA LEU A 39 -6.17 6.37 -4.86
C LEU A 39 -6.57 6.67 -3.40
N GLU A 40 -6.23 7.84 -2.87
CA GLU A 40 -6.67 8.28 -1.53
C GLU A 40 -8.17 8.61 -1.46
N GLN A 41 -8.84 8.81 -2.60
CA GLN A 41 -10.29 9.07 -2.67
C GLN A 41 -11.15 7.82 -2.85
N LEU A 42 -10.55 6.64 -3.03
CA LEU A 42 -11.25 5.36 -3.02
C LEU A 42 -11.16 4.75 -1.62
N GLY A 43 -11.87 5.35 -0.67
CA GLY A 43 -12.00 4.83 0.69
C GLY A 43 -12.86 3.57 0.76
N LEU A 44 -12.62 2.74 1.78
CA LEU A 44 -13.46 1.62 2.15
C LEU A 44 -14.60 2.12 3.05
N SER A 45 -15.82 1.68 2.79
CA SER A 45 -16.97 1.96 3.67
C SER A 45 -17.20 0.78 4.62
N CYS A 46 -17.17 1.06 5.92
CA CYS A 46 -17.55 0.11 6.97
C CYS A 46 -19.08 -0.08 7.00
N ALA A 47 -19.57 -1.10 7.72
CA ALA A 47 -21.01 -1.37 7.85
C ALA A 47 -21.81 -0.25 8.58
N ASP A 48 -21.15 0.53 9.43
CA ASP A 48 -21.76 1.67 10.13
C ASP A 48 -21.80 2.96 9.29
N GLY A 49 -21.25 2.92 8.06
CA GLY A 49 -21.14 4.07 7.16
C GLY A 49 -19.89 4.92 7.36
N THR A 50 -19.00 4.55 8.28
CA THR A 50 -17.67 5.15 8.41
C THR A 50 -16.87 4.90 7.13
N VAL A 51 -16.16 5.92 6.63
CA VAL A 51 -15.32 5.81 5.44
C VAL A 51 -13.86 5.90 5.84
N VAL A 52 -13.12 4.84 5.55
CA VAL A 52 -11.69 4.69 5.85
C VAL A 52 -10.90 4.97 4.58
N PRO A 53 -9.90 5.87 4.60
CA PRO A 53 -9.03 6.11 3.44
C PRO A 53 -8.31 4.84 3.00
N ALA A 54 -8.02 4.68 1.70
CA ALA A 54 -7.33 3.50 1.18
C ALA A 54 -5.99 3.21 1.87
N ALA A 55 -5.30 4.24 2.36
CA ALA A 55 -4.04 4.13 3.08
C ALA A 55 -4.18 3.48 4.46
N ARG A 56 -5.40 3.41 5.00
CA ARG A 56 -5.73 2.83 6.31
C ARG A 56 -6.46 1.49 6.19
N VAL A 57 -6.33 0.83 5.04
CA VAL A 57 -6.93 -0.48 4.80
C VAL A 57 -5.81 -1.52 4.81
N ASN A 58 -5.82 -2.44 5.78
CA ASN A 58 -4.73 -3.33 6.14
C ASN A 58 -3.49 -2.55 6.62
N ASP A 59 -3.68 -1.55 7.48
CA ASP A 59 -2.60 -0.74 8.06
C ASP A 59 -2.21 -1.18 9.49
N ASP A 60 -2.67 -2.37 9.92
CA ASP A 60 -2.52 -2.90 11.28
C ASP A 60 -3.24 -2.07 12.37
N TYR A 61 -4.22 -1.25 11.98
CA TYR A 61 -5.06 -0.49 12.89
C TYR A 61 -6.55 -0.73 12.60
N CYS A 62 -7.33 -1.02 13.65
CA CYS A 62 -8.77 -1.27 13.49
C CYS A 62 -9.56 0.04 13.50
N ASP A 63 -9.90 0.55 12.32
CA ASP A 63 -10.75 1.72 12.11
C ASP A 63 -12.23 1.40 11.96
N CYS A 64 -12.58 0.24 11.40
CA CYS A 64 -13.97 -0.19 11.30
C CYS A 64 -14.38 -1.05 12.51
N ALA A 65 -15.56 -0.80 13.07
CA ALA A 65 -16.10 -1.63 14.14
C ALA A 65 -16.45 -3.06 13.69
N ASP A 66 -16.76 -3.26 12.41
CA ASP A 66 -16.95 -4.56 11.77
C ASP A 66 -15.63 -5.17 11.24
N GLY A 67 -14.50 -4.46 11.38
CA GLY A 67 -13.17 -4.83 10.93
C GLY A 67 -13.04 -5.06 9.42
N ALA A 68 -13.91 -4.42 8.64
CA ALA A 68 -13.91 -4.51 7.18
C ALA A 68 -12.64 -3.91 6.53
N ASP A 69 -11.97 -3.01 7.24
CA ASP A 69 -10.72 -2.35 6.85
C ASP A 69 -9.49 -3.24 7.02
N GLU A 70 -9.53 -4.24 7.91
CA GLU A 70 -8.39 -5.10 8.23
C GLU A 70 -8.60 -6.57 7.81
N PRO A 71 -8.96 -6.88 6.54
CA PRO A 71 -9.19 -8.24 6.12
C PRO A 71 -7.92 -9.07 5.98
N ARG A 72 -6.70 -8.53 6.10
CA ARG A 72 -5.44 -9.29 5.98
C ARG A 72 -4.48 -9.09 7.16
N THR A 73 -4.97 -8.52 8.25
CA THR A 73 -4.18 -8.32 9.47
C THR A 73 -4.96 -8.85 10.66
N GLY A 74 -4.28 -8.93 11.82
CA GLY A 74 -4.88 -9.32 13.08
C GLY A 74 -5.42 -8.15 13.91
N ALA A 75 -5.52 -6.94 13.35
CA ALA A 75 -5.72 -5.71 14.13
C ALA A 75 -7.12 -5.61 14.77
N CYS A 76 -8.15 -6.21 14.19
CA CYS A 76 -9.50 -6.22 14.74
C CYS A 76 -9.78 -7.51 15.53
N SER A 77 -9.78 -7.45 16.86
CA SER A 77 -9.78 -8.63 17.75
C SER A 77 -11.04 -9.52 17.69
N ASP A 78 -12.18 -8.98 17.26
CA ASP A 78 -13.47 -9.68 17.26
C ASP A 78 -13.89 -10.17 15.86
N THR A 79 -12.94 -10.22 14.91
CA THR A 79 -13.20 -10.68 13.53
C THR A 79 -12.54 -12.02 13.22
N THR A 80 -12.96 -12.61 12.10
CA THR A 80 -12.41 -13.85 11.57
C THR A 80 -11.87 -13.65 10.17
N PHE A 81 -10.69 -14.19 9.90
CA PHE A 81 -10.07 -14.19 8.59
C PHE A 81 -10.43 -15.46 7.82
N VAL A 82 -10.70 -15.34 6.52
CA VAL A 82 -11.02 -16.47 5.63
C VAL A 82 -9.77 -16.80 4.82
N CYS A 83 -9.26 -18.03 4.91
CA CYS A 83 -8.16 -18.46 4.04
C CYS A 83 -8.67 -18.61 2.60
N GLU A 84 -8.34 -17.67 1.70
CA GLU A 84 -8.90 -17.60 0.34
C GLU A 84 -8.39 -18.70 -0.62
N ASN A 85 -7.17 -19.19 -0.46
CA ASN A 85 -6.52 -20.13 -1.40
C ASN A 85 -6.94 -21.61 -1.26
N ARG A 86 -8.04 -21.90 -0.54
CA ARG A 86 -8.57 -23.25 -0.41
C ARG A 86 -10.04 -23.34 -0.81
N PRO A 87 -10.35 -23.33 -2.12
CA PRO A 87 -11.73 -23.47 -2.59
C PRO A 87 -12.41 -24.77 -2.13
N ALA A 88 -11.65 -25.83 -1.83
CA ALA A 88 -12.16 -27.10 -1.33
C ALA A 88 -12.23 -27.21 0.22
N GLN A 89 -11.53 -26.34 0.95
CA GLN A 89 -11.50 -26.31 2.43
C GLN A 89 -11.33 -24.86 2.88
N ARG A 90 -12.41 -24.06 2.77
CA ARG A 90 -12.44 -22.74 3.38
C ARG A 90 -12.35 -22.92 4.90
N SER A 91 -11.19 -22.62 5.47
CA SER A 91 -10.99 -22.49 6.92
C SER A 91 -11.07 -21.02 7.29
N THR A 92 -11.65 -20.76 8.47
CA THR A 92 -11.65 -19.44 9.10
C THR A 92 -10.76 -19.49 10.33
N VAL A 93 -9.95 -18.45 10.52
CA VAL A 93 -9.09 -18.30 11.69
C VAL A 93 -9.48 -17.03 12.44
N PHE A 94 -9.21 -16.98 13.74
CA PHE A 94 -9.42 -15.74 14.51
C PHE A 94 -8.39 -14.70 14.09
N ALA A 95 -8.75 -13.41 14.11
CA ALA A 95 -7.84 -12.32 13.79
C ALA A 95 -6.54 -12.37 14.63
N SER A 96 -6.64 -12.78 15.89
CA SER A 96 -5.47 -12.97 16.78
C SER A 96 -4.44 -13.99 16.29
N ARG A 97 -4.78 -14.79 15.28
CA ARG A 97 -3.94 -15.83 14.69
C ARG A 97 -3.43 -15.46 13.30
N VAL A 98 -3.78 -14.28 12.80
CA VAL A 98 -3.21 -13.74 11.56
C VAL A 98 -1.82 -13.18 11.89
N ASN A 99 -0.80 -13.50 11.09
CA ASN A 99 0.61 -13.15 11.31
C ASN A 99 1.19 -13.54 12.69
N ASP A 100 0.66 -14.56 13.38
CA ASP A 100 1.15 -14.94 14.73
C ASP A 100 2.38 -15.89 14.71
N GLY A 101 2.80 -16.30 13.52
CA GLY A 101 3.93 -17.20 13.29
C GLY A 101 3.58 -18.70 13.38
N VAL A 102 2.30 -19.04 13.50
CA VAL A 102 1.79 -20.42 13.57
C VAL A 102 0.89 -20.70 12.38
N CYS A 103 1.40 -21.47 11.40
CA CYS A 103 0.69 -21.81 10.18
C CYS A 103 -0.71 -22.44 10.43
N ASP A 104 -1.73 -21.59 10.35
CA ASP A 104 -3.15 -21.88 10.45
C ASP A 104 -3.81 -21.89 9.07
N CYS A 105 -3.42 -20.95 8.20
CA CYS A 105 -3.68 -21.02 6.77
C CYS A 105 -2.48 -21.73 6.10
N CYS A 106 -2.65 -23.01 5.75
CA CYS A 106 -1.60 -23.89 5.19
C CYS A 106 -0.98 -23.47 3.83
N ASP A 107 -1.18 -22.23 3.41
CA ASP A 107 -0.58 -21.56 2.26
C ASP A 107 0.26 -20.33 2.64
N GLY A 108 0.30 -19.95 3.93
CA GLY A 108 1.00 -18.76 4.41
C GLY A 108 0.26 -17.46 4.08
N ALA A 109 -1.08 -17.50 4.03
CA ALA A 109 -1.93 -16.32 3.88
C ALA A 109 -2.07 -15.48 5.16
N GLU A 110 -1.19 -15.76 6.13
CA GLU A 110 -1.03 -15.08 7.43
C GLU A 110 0.31 -14.17 7.64
#